data_AF-A0A3C0BP50-F1
#
_entry.id   AF-A0A3C0BP50-F1
#
_cell.length_a   1.000
_cell.length_b   1.000
_cell.length_c   1.000
_cell.angle_alpha   90.00
_cell.angle_beta   90.00
_cell.angle_gamma   90.00
#
_symmetry.space_group_name_H-M   'P 1'
#
loop_
_entity.id
_entity.type
_entity.pdbx_description
1 polymer ?
#
loop_
_entity_poly.entity_id
_entity_poly.type
_entity_poly.pdbx_seq_one_letter_code
_entity_poly.pdbx_strand_id
1 'polypeptide(L)'
;MDVSEKVKAYFDKGVSVSKNAIDKGVEVSKKALNKAGAAVQDFSDKSVVRIEKHQFETKREEQLKALGKLVADKIITGGQSSFSAEDSDISVVITEIKHLDEEIAKREAILSTAE
;
A
#
# COMPACT_ATOMS: atom_id res chain seq x y z
N MET A 1 -18.67 -46.80 44.22
CA MET A 1 -17.76 -46.22 43.22
C MET A 1 -16.37 -46.70 43.57
N ASP A 2 -15.81 -47.55 42.72
CA ASP A 2 -14.56 -48.27 42.99
C ASP A 2 -13.36 -47.30 42.94
N VAL A 3 -12.31 -47.55 43.73
CA VAL A 3 -11.11 -46.69 43.75
C VAL A 3 -10.45 -46.65 42.36
N SER A 4 -10.53 -47.74 41.61
CA SER A 4 -10.04 -47.85 40.23
C SER A 4 -10.82 -46.95 39.25
N GLU A 5 -12.13 -46.82 39.42
CA GLU A 5 -12.98 -45.92 38.61
C GLU A 5 -12.61 -44.45 38.82
N LYS A 6 -12.36 -44.04 40.07
CA LYS A 6 -11.93 -42.67 40.37
C LYS A 6 -10.57 -42.37 39.74
N VAL A 7 -9.62 -43.29 39.83
CA VAL A 7 -8.29 -43.12 39.24
C VAL A 7 -8.36 -42.98 37.72
N LYS A 8 -9.18 -43.80 37.03
CA LYS A 8 -9.42 -43.65 35.58
C LYS A 8 -10.04 -42.29 35.23
N ALA A 9 -11.07 -41.86 35.96
CA ALA A 9 -11.72 -40.59 35.71
C ALA A 9 -10.77 -39.37 35.87
N TYR A 10 -9.84 -39.41 36.82
CA TYR A 10 -8.82 -38.37 36.97
C TYR A 10 -7.82 -38.36 35.81
N PHE A 11 -7.37 -39.53 35.37
CA PHE A 11 -6.48 -39.65 34.21
C PHE A 11 -7.15 -39.15 32.93
N ASP A 12 -8.38 -39.58 32.65
CA ASP A 12 -9.13 -39.18 31.46
C ASP A 12 -9.37 -37.66 31.43
N LYS A 13 -9.66 -37.07 32.61
CA LYS A 13 -9.80 -35.61 32.74
C LYS A 13 -8.48 -34.89 32.47
N GLY A 14 -7.35 -35.41 32.98
CA GLY A 14 -6.02 -34.87 32.70
C GLY A 14 -5.67 -34.90 31.22
N VAL A 15 -5.86 -36.05 30.57
CA VAL A 15 -5.62 -36.24 29.13
C VAL A 15 -6.49 -35.32 28.28
N SER A 16 -7.77 -35.17 28.63
CA SER A 16 -8.71 -34.28 27.94
C SER A 16 -8.31 -32.80 28.05
N VAL A 17 -7.91 -32.35 29.24
CA VAL A 17 -7.43 -30.98 29.46
C VAL A 17 -6.13 -30.73 28.69
N SER A 18 -5.18 -31.66 28.71
CA SER A 18 -3.93 -31.57 27.94
C SER A 18 -4.19 -31.51 26.44
N LYS A 19 -5.09 -32.35 25.91
CA LYS A 19 -5.46 -32.35 24.49
C LYS A 19 -6.08 -31.01 24.09
N ASN A 20 -7.04 -30.50 24.87
CA ASN A 20 -7.65 -29.20 24.62
C ASN A 20 -6.64 -28.04 24.68
N ALA A 21 -5.65 -28.10 25.57
CA ALA A 21 -4.61 -27.07 25.65
C ALA A 21 -3.69 -27.08 24.43
N ILE A 22 -3.31 -28.27 23.95
CA ILE A 22 -2.51 -28.45 22.73
C ILE A 22 -3.31 -27.98 21.50
N ASP A 23 -4.56 -28.40 21.36
CA ASP A 23 -5.41 -28.02 20.23
C ASP A 23 -5.60 -26.50 20.16
N LYS A 24 -5.86 -25.84 21.31
CA LYS A 24 -5.92 -24.37 21.41
C LYS A 24 -4.59 -23.71 21.08
N GLY A 25 -3.47 -24.27 21.54
CA GLY A 25 -2.13 -23.77 21.21
C GLY A 25 -1.87 -23.79 19.71
N VAL A 26 -2.18 -24.90 19.04
CA VAL A 26 -2.05 -25.04 17.59
C VAL A 26 -2.96 -24.07 16.85
N GLU A 27 -4.22 -23.89 17.29
CA GLU A 27 -5.11 -22.91 16.67
C GLU A 27 -4.62 -21.46 16.81
N VAL A 28 -4.12 -21.09 18.00
CA VAL A 28 -3.56 -19.75 18.24
C VAL A 28 -2.32 -19.52 17.37
N SER A 29 -1.42 -20.50 17.28
CA SER A 29 -0.25 -20.42 16.40
C SER A 29 -0.63 -20.29 14.93
N LYS A 30 -1.62 -21.06 14.46
CA LYS A 30 -2.14 -20.94 13.09
C LYS A 30 -2.74 -19.57 12.83
N LYS A 31 -3.53 -19.03 13.76
CA LYS A 31 -4.11 -17.68 13.65
C LYS A 31 -3.04 -16.60 13.62
N ALA A 32 -2.01 -16.71 14.47
CA ALA A 32 -0.89 -15.77 14.50
C ALA A 32 -0.07 -15.81 13.21
N LEU A 33 0.25 -17.01 12.71
CA LEU A 33 0.96 -17.20 11.45
C LEU A 33 0.17 -16.67 10.25
N ASN A 34 -1.13 -16.96 10.18
CA ASN A 34 -1.99 -16.45 9.13
C ASN A 34 -2.09 -14.92 9.16
N LYS A 35 -2.19 -14.32 10.36
CA LYS A 35 -2.21 -12.86 10.51
C LYS A 35 -0.87 -12.22 10.12
N ALA A 36 0.25 -12.85 10.49
CA ALA A 36 1.58 -12.38 10.08
C ALA A 36 1.78 -12.50 8.57
N GLY A 37 1.36 -13.62 7.96
CA GLY A 37 1.39 -13.81 6.51
C GLY A 37 0.56 -12.78 5.77
N ALA A 38 -0.68 -12.53 6.22
CA ALA A 38 -1.54 -11.50 5.65
C ALA A 38 -0.93 -10.09 5.75
N ALA A 39 -0.29 -9.75 6.89
CA ALA A 39 0.35 -8.46 7.07
C ALA A 39 1.59 -8.28 6.17
N VAL A 40 2.40 -9.34 5.98
CA VAL A 40 3.55 -9.31 5.06
C VAL A 40 3.09 -9.17 3.61
N GLN A 41 2.03 -9.88 3.22
CA GLN A 41 1.46 -9.78 1.89
C GLN A 41 0.88 -8.37 1.64
N ASP A 42 0.09 -7.84 2.58
CA ASP A 42 -0.45 -6.48 2.50
C ASP A 42 0.66 -5.43 2.41
N PHE A 43 1.74 -5.58 3.21
CA PHE A 43 2.90 -4.70 3.13
C PHE A 43 3.59 -4.80 1.76
N SER A 44 3.75 -6.00 1.22
CA SER A 44 4.35 -6.25 -0.09
C SER A 44 3.53 -5.57 -1.19
N ASP A 45 2.23 -5.81 -1.25
CA ASP A 45 1.36 -5.24 -2.27
C ASP A 45 1.32 -3.70 -2.18
N LYS A 46 1.22 -3.14 -0.96
CA LYS A 46 1.30 -1.68 -0.72
C LYS A 46 2.67 -1.09 -1.03
N SER A 47 3.75 -1.87 -0.93
CA SER A 47 5.09 -1.39 -1.26
C SER A 47 5.23 -1.12 -2.76
N VAL A 48 4.66 -1.99 -3.60
CA VAL A 48 4.62 -1.80 -5.06
C VAL A 48 3.83 -0.54 -5.40
N VAL A 49 2.63 -0.38 -4.82
CA VAL A 49 1.78 0.81 -5.03
C VAL A 49 2.51 2.09 -4.61
N ARG A 50 3.25 2.08 -3.49
CA ARG A 50 4.08 3.22 -3.05
C ARG A 50 5.22 3.54 -4.03
N ILE A 51 5.89 2.52 -4.56
CA ILE A 51 6.98 2.71 -5.54
C ILE A 51 6.41 3.30 -6.84
N GLU A 52 5.31 2.75 -7.36
CA GLU A 52 4.65 3.28 -8.55
C GLU A 52 4.23 4.73 -8.36
N LYS A 53 3.59 5.05 -7.22
CA LYS A 53 3.23 6.42 -6.86
C LYS A 53 4.45 7.34 -6.93
N HIS A 54 5.55 6.94 -6.30
CA HIS A 54 6.77 7.73 -6.27
C HIS A 54 7.39 7.94 -7.67
N GLN A 55 7.28 6.96 -8.56
CA GLN A 55 7.69 7.12 -9.95
C GLN A 55 6.83 8.15 -10.68
N PHE A 56 5.51 8.16 -10.45
CA PHE A 56 4.63 9.18 -11.03
C PHE A 56 4.91 10.57 -10.45
N GLU A 57 5.13 10.70 -9.14
CA GLU A 57 5.53 11.95 -8.49
C GLU A 57 6.83 12.50 -9.11
N THR A 58 7.83 11.64 -9.29
CA THR A 58 9.12 12.02 -9.89
C THR A 58 8.93 12.51 -11.33
N LYS A 59 8.17 11.76 -12.16
CA LYS A 59 7.86 12.17 -13.53
C LYS A 59 7.10 13.50 -13.57
N ARG A 60 6.18 13.72 -12.64
CA ARG A 60 5.43 14.98 -12.55
C ARG A 60 6.35 16.15 -12.24
N GLU A 61 7.28 15.98 -11.31
CA GLU A 61 8.29 17.00 -11.03
C GLU A 61 9.16 17.31 -12.25
N GLU A 62 9.54 16.29 -13.03
CA GLU A 62 10.28 16.48 -14.28
C GLU A 62 9.47 17.30 -15.30
N GLN A 63 8.17 17.01 -15.46
CA GLN A 63 7.30 17.78 -16.35
C GLN A 63 7.11 19.23 -15.87
N LEU A 64 6.98 19.45 -14.56
CA LEU A 64 6.92 20.81 -13.99
C LEU A 64 8.22 21.58 -14.23
N LYS A 65 9.38 20.93 -14.10
CA LYS A 65 10.68 21.52 -14.43
C LYS A 65 10.78 21.84 -15.93
N ALA A 66 10.32 20.94 -16.79
CA ALA A 66 10.29 21.14 -18.23
C ALA A 66 9.39 22.33 -18.61
N LEU A 67 8.19 22.43 -18.02
CA LEU A 67 7.28 23.54 -18.20
C LEU A 67 7.90 24.86 -17.76
N GLY A 68 8.50 24.89 -16.57
CA GLY A 68 9.17 26.08 -16.05
C GLY A 68 10.31 26.55 -16.95
N LYS A 69 11.11 25.60 -17.47
CA LYS A 69 12.17 25.90 -18.44
C LYS A 69 11.60 26.48 -19.73
N LEU A 70 10.56 25.85 -20.30
CA LEU A 70 9.92 26.29 -21.53
C LEU A 70 9.36 27.71 -21.41
N VAL A 71 8.66 28.00 -20.31
CA VAL A 71 8.12 29.34 -20.03
C VAL A 71 9.25 30.34 -19.83
N ALA A 72 10.28 30.01 -19.05
CA ALA A 72 11.42 30.89 -18.82
C ALA A 72 12.16 31.22 -20.13
N ASP A 73 12.41 30.22 -20.98
CA ASP A 73 13.06 30.40 -22.27
C ASP A 73 12.25 31.37 -23.16
N LYS A 74 10.92 31.22 -23.20
CA LYS A 74 10.04 32.14 -23.94
C LYS A 74 10.02 33.57 -23.40
N ILE A 75 10.09 33.74 -22.08
CA ILE A 75 10.19 35.07 -21.47
C ILE A 75 11.53 35.72 -21.85
N ILE A 76 12.64 35.00 -21.64
CA ILE A 76 13.99 35.53 -21.78
C ILE A 76 14.35 35.78 -23.24
N THR A 77 14.02 34.85 -24.13
CA THR A 77 14.46 34.89 -25.54
C THR A 77 13.40 35.45 -26.48
N GLY A 78 12.12 35.15 -26.21
CA GLY A 78 11.00 35.54 -27.07
C GLY A 78 10.34 36.87 -26.67
N GLY A 79 10.64 37.39 -25.48
CA GLY A 79 9.97 38.58 -24.94
C GLY A 79 8.48 38.36 -24.67
N GLN A 80 8.04 37.10 -24.61
CA GLN A 80 6.63 36.75 -24.43
C GLN A 80 6.23 36.99 -22.96
N SER A 81 5.20 37.81 -22.75
CA SER A 81 4.76 38.26 -21.41
C SER A 81 3.45 37.62 -20.93
N SER A 82 2.82 36.80 -21.78
CA SER A 82 1.58 36.10 -21.48
C SER A 82 1.61 34.69 -22.02
N PHE A 83 1.07 33.75 -21.24
CA PHE A 83 1.01 32.33 -21.53
C PHE A 83 -0.39 31.82 -21.24
N SER A 84 -0.85 30.90 -22.08
CA SER A 84 -2.13 30.22 -21.88
C SER A 84 -1.94 28.72 -21.77
N ALA A 85 -2.85 28.06 -21.05
CA ALA A 85 -2.82 26.60 -20.92
C ALA A 85 -3.12 25.89 -22.25
N GLU A 86 -3.67 26.62 -23.23
CA GLU A 86 -3.97 26.11 -24.58
C GLU A 86 -2.83 26.35 -25.58
N ASP A 87 -1.76 27.06 -25.19
CA ASP A 87 -0.59 27.24 -26.07
C ASP A 87 -0.06 25.86 -26.47
N SER A 88 0.19 25.63 -27.76
CA SER A 88 0.38 24.27 -28.30
C SER A 88 1.51 23.48 -27.65
N ASP A 89 2.56 24.15 -27.20
CA ASP A 89 3.72 23.54 -26.55
C ASP A 89 3.60 23.47 -25.01
N ILE A 90 2.82 24.36 -24.40
CA ILE A 90 2.48 24.33 -22.97
C ILE A 90 1.40 23.28 -22.68
N SER A 91 0.37 23.21 -23.52
CA SER A 91 -0.78 22.32 -23.39
C SER A 91 -0.40 20.85 -23.36
N VAL A 92 0.63 20.44 -24.12
CA VAL A 92 1.17 19.07 -24.10
C VAL A 92 1.73 18.74 -22.72
N VAL A 93 2.56 19.63 -22.16
CA VAL A 93 3.18 19.42 -20.84
C VAL A 93 2.13 19.47 -19.73
N ILE A 94 1.16 20.38 -19.81
CA ILE A 94 0.05 20.47 -18.86
C ILE A 94 -0.83 19.21 -18.90
N THR A 95 -1.11 18.67 -20.09
CA THR A 95 -1.91 17.45 -20.24
C THR A 95 -1.21 16.26 -19.58
N GLU A 96 0.09 16.13 -19.77
CA GLU A 96 0.87 15.08 -19.10
C GLU A 96 0.89 15.26 -17.58
N ILE A 97 1.07 16.49 -17.07
CA ILE A 97 0.99 16.77 -15.62
C ILE A 97 -0.36 16.34 -15.05
N LYS A 98 -1.46 16.66 -15.73
CA LYS A 98 -2.82 16.25 -15.30
C LYS A 98 -2.97 14.74 -15.28
N HIS A 99 -2.50 14.05 -16.31
CA HIS A 99 -2.52 12.60 -16.37
C HIS A 99 -1.72 11.97 -15.23
N LEU A 100 -0.54 12.52 -14.93
CA LEU A 100 0.30 12.06 -13.80
C LEU A 100 -0.39 12.32 -12.45
N ASP A 101 -1.05 13.47 -12.28
CA ASP A 101 -1.84 13.78 -11.07
C ASP A 101 -3.00 12.78 -10.87
N GLU A 102 -3.68 12.38 -11.95
CA GLU A 102 -4.72 11.35 -11.88
C GLU A 102 -4.16 9.97 -11.47
N GLU A 103 -3.01 9.57 -12.02
CA GLU A 103 -2.37 8.30 -11.66
C GLU A 103 -1.88 8.29 -10.21
N ILE A 104 -1.34 9.41 -9.71
CA ILE A 104 -0.97 9.59 -8.30
C ILE A 104 -2.21 9.45 -7.41
N ALA A 105 -3.30 10.16 -7.73
CA ALA A 105 -4.53 10.12 -6.94
C ALA A 105 -5.13 8.71 -6.88
N LYS A 106 -5.07 7.94 -7.98
CA LYS A 106 -5.47 6.53 -7.99
C LYS A 106 -4.66 5.68 -7.01
N ARG A 107 -3.33 5.86 -6.95
CA ARG A 107 -2.47 5.13 -6.00
C ARG A 107 -2.71 5.58 -4.56
N GLU A 108 -2.94 6.87 -4.31
CA GLU A 108 -3.27 7.37 -2.97
C GLU A 108 -4.59 6.80 -2.47
N ALA A 109 -5.61 6.71 -3.31
CA ALA A 109 -6.88 6.09 -2.96
C ALA A 109 -6.70 4.61 -2.55
N ILE A 110 -5.90 3.84 -3.31
CA ILE A 110 -5.61 2.44 -2.97
C ILE A 110 -4.93 2.33 -1.60
N LEU A 111 -3.96 3.20 -1.32
CA LEU A 111 -3.25 3.22 -0.03
C LEU A 111 -4.16 3.65 1.14
N SER A 112 -5.10 4.57 0.91
CA SER A 112 -6.02 5.07 1.93
C SER A 112 -7.20 4.14 2.24
N THR A 113 -7.70 3.38 1.26
CA THR A 113 -8.79 2.41 1.47
C THR A 113 -8.37 1.15 2.25
N ALA A 114 -7.09 1.04 2.59
CA ALA A 114 -6.51 -0.12 3.25
C ALA A 114 -6.00 0.19 4.67
N GLU A 115 -6.41 1.32 5.25
CA GLU A 115 -6.32 1.69 6.67
C GLU A 115 -7.66 1.44 7.37
#